data_AF-J9SRV1-F1
#
_entry.id   AF-J9SRV1-F1
#
_cell.length_a   1.000
_cell.length_b   1.000
_cell.length_c   1.000
_cell.angle_alpha   90.00
_cell.angle_beta   90.00
_cell.angle_gamma   90.00
#
_symmetry.space_group_name_H-M   'P 1'
#
loop_
_entity.id
_entity.type
_entity.pdbx_description
1 polymer ?
#
loop_
_entity_poly.entity_id
_entity_poly.type
_entity_poly.pdbx_seq_one_letter_code
_entity_poly.pdbx_strand_id
1 'polypeptide(L)' 'MGEVEIAVAEYVEWFNHRRLHGEIGHVPPVEYESAYWSTHTVTSYRENPVPANAGTN' A
#
# COMPACT_ATOMS: atom_id res chain seq x y z
N MET A 1 -6.56 -3.26 20.98
CA MET A 1 -5.40 -2.99 20.11
C MET A 1 -4.19 -3.56 20.81
N GLY A 2 -3.52 -4.53 20.20
CA GLY A 2 -2.41 -5.27 20.79
C GLY A 2 -1.05 -4.59 20.55
N GLU A 3 -0.08 -4.83 21.42
CA GLU A 3 1.29 -4.28 21.30
C GLU A 3 1.95 -4.61 19.95
N VAL A 4 1.65 -5.79 19.40
CA VAL A 4 2.12 -6.20 18.07
C VAL A 4 1.55 -5.32 16.96
N GLU A 5 0.28 -4.94 17.03
CA GLU A 5 -0.36 -4.09 16.01
C GLU A 5 0.27 -2.69 16.01
N ILE A 6 0.61 -2.17 17.18
CA ILE A 6 1.31 -0.88 17.34
C ILE A 6 2.72 -0.97 16.76
N ALA A 7 3.49 -1.99 17.15
CA ALA A 7 4.85 -2.19 16.64
C ALA A 7 4.90 -2.34 15.11
N VAL A 8 3.92 -3.03 14.53
CA VAL A 8 3.81 -3.17 13.07
C VAL A 8 3.44 -1.85 12.41
N ALA A 9 2.47 -1.10 12.97
CA ALA A 9 2.11 0.21 12.44
C ALA A 9 3.28 1.20 12.46
N GLU A 10 4.06 1.21 13.55
CA GLU A 10 5.25 2.03 13.69
C GLU A 10 6.37 1.62 12.71
N TYR A 11 6.55 0.32 12.51
CA TYR A 11 7.52 -0.19 11.53
C TYR A 11 7.15 0.23 10.11
N VAL A 12 5.87 0.06 9.72
CA VAL A 12 5.36 0.45 8.40
C VAL A 12 5.54 1.96 8.19
N GLU A 13 5.23 2.77 9.20
CA GLU A 13 5.42 4.22 9.16
C GLU A 13 6.89 4.59 8.93
N TRP A 14 7.82 4.01 9.70
CA TRP A 14 9.26 4.29 9.51
C TRP A 14 9.75 3.84 8.12
N PHE A 15 9.35 2.66 7.66
CA PHE A 15 9.77 2.12 6.39
C PHE A 15 9.28 2.99 5.21
N ASN A 16 8.02 3.41 5.24
CA ASN A 16 7.42 4.15 4.13
C ASN A 16 7.80 5.63 4.11
N HIS A 17 7.95 6.26 5.27
CA HIS A 17 8.11 7.72 5.37
C HIS A 17 9.50 8.19 5.77
N ARG A 18 10.35 7.34 6.36
CA ARG A 18 11.63 7.78 6.96
C ARG A 18 12.85 7.04 6.42
N ARG A 19 12.66 5.83 5.88
CA ARG A 19 13.76 5.02 5.35
C ARG A 19 14.13 5.50 3.93
N LEU A 20 15.30 6.11 3.79
CA LEU A 20 15.87 6.45 2.49
C LEU A 20 16.39 5.18 1.80
N HIS A 21 15.90 4.91 0.59
CA HIS A 21 16.27 3.70 -0.13
C HIS A 21 17.20 4.03 -1.31
N GLY A 22 18.45 3.61 -1.21
CA GLY A 22 19.50 3.96 -2.17
C GLY A 22 19.25 3.44 -3.60
N GLU A 23 18.57 2.30 -3.75
CA GLU A 23 18.27 1.69 -5.06
C GLU A 23 17.25 2.50 -5.87
N ILE A 24 16.36 3.25 -5.21
CA ILE A 24 15.34 4.11 -5.84
C ILE A 24 15.72 5.59 -5.80
N GLY A 25 16.99 5.92 -5.54
CA GLY A 25 17.49 7.29 -5.60
C GLY A 25 17.44 8.08 -4.29
N HIS A 26 17.52 7.39 -3.14
CA HIS A 26 17.50 8.02 -1.80
C HIS A 26 16.21 8.78 -1.48
N VAL A 27 15.07 8.31 -1.96
CA VAL A 27 13.75 8.81 -1.55
C VAL A 27 13.02 7.78 -0.71
N PRO A 28 12.14 8.19 0.22
CA PRO A 28 11.22 7.29 0.89
C PRO A 28 10.30 6.58 -0.12
N PRO A 29 9.90 5.32 0.13
CA PRO A 29 9.00 4.58 -0.74
C PRO A 29 7.70 5.32 -1.08
N VAL A 30 7.10 6.03 -0.11
CA VAL A 30 5.83 6.76 -0.33
C VAL A 30 5.96 7.88 -1.37
N GLU A 31 7.12 8.55 -1.42
CA GLU A 31 7.37 9.62 -2.39
C GLU A 31 7.58 9.04 -3.79
N TYR A 32 8.30 7.92 -3.87
CA TYR A 32 8.50 7.20 -5.13
C TYR A 32 7.17 6.68 -5.70
N GLU A 33 6.33 6.06 -4.86
CA GLU A 33 4.99 5.61 -5.26
C GLU A 33 4.09 6.77 -5.65
N SER A 34 4.11 7.88 -4.90
CA SER A 34 3.31 9.07 -5.22
C SER A 34 3.67 9.63 -6.61
N ALA A 35 4.96 9.73 -6.92
CA ALA A 35 5.43 10.16 -8.24
C ALA A 35 5.03 9.15 -9.35
N TYR A 36 5.15 7.85 -9.07
CA TYR A 36 4.76 6.79 -9.99
C TYR A 36 3.25 6.85 -10.32
N TRP A 37 2.38 6.91 -9.31
CA TRP A 37 0.93 6.99 -9.48
C TRP A 37 0.44 8.33 -10.01
N SER A 38 1.18 9.42 -9.81
CA SER A 38 0.88 10.70 -10.46
C SER A 38 1.05 10.64 -11.99
N THR A 39 1.87 9.72 -12.48
CA THR A 39 2.12 9.52 -13.93
C THR A 39 1.37 8.31 -14.48
N HIS A 40 1.04 7.33 -13.65
CA HIS A 40 0.25 6.17 -14.00
C HIS A 40 -1.22 6.41 -13.68
N THR A 41 -2.07 6.51 -14.71
CA THR A 41 -3.51 6.42 -14.53
C THR A 41 -3.83 5.14 -13.78
N VAL A 42 -4.39 5.25 -12.58
CA VAL A 42 -4.83 4.09 -11.80
C VAL A 42 -5.80 3.29 -12.67
N THR A 43 -5.37 2.13 -13.14
CA THR A 43 -6.30 1.09 -13.56
C THR A 43 -7.01 0.68 -12.28
N SER A 44 -8.21 1.20 -12.11
CA SER A 44 -9.12 0.85 -11.03
C SER A 44 -9.14 -0.67 -10.86
N TYR A 45 -8.71 -1.16 -9.70
CA TYR A 45 -8.88 -2.57 -9.28
C TYR A 45 -10.36 -2.91 -8.98
N ARG A 46 -11.28 -1.96 -9.17
CA ARG A 46 -12.73 -2.14 -9.17
C ARG A 46 -13.16 -2.54 -10.59
N GLU A 47 -13.90 -3.60 -10.88
CA GLU A 47 -14.75 -4.47 -10.05
C GLU A 47 -14.72 -5.88 -10.66
N ASN A 48 -14.25 -6.89 -9.94
CA ASN A 48 -14.80 -8.22 -10.15
C ASN A 48 -15.92 -8.38 -9.12
N PRO A 49 -17.19 -8.10 -9.46
CA PRO A 49 -18.28 -8.35 -8.52
C PRO A 49 -18.22 -9.84 -8.15
N VAL A 50 -18.06 -10.12 -6.85
CA VAL A 50 -18.22 -11.48 -6.35
C VAL A 50 -19.62 -11.91 -6.77
N PRO A 51 -19.80 -12.96 -7.59
CA PRO A 51 -21.13 -13.43 -7.94
C PRO A 51 -21.80 -13.87 -6.65
N ALA A 52 -22.82 -13.10 -6.22
CA ALA A 52 -23.58 -13.29 -4.98
C ALA A 52 -24.54 -14.49 -5.08
N ASN A 53 -24.08 -15.58 -5.69
CA ASN A 53 -24.81 -16.82 -5.86
C ASN A 53 -23.91 -18.01 -5.53
N ALA A 54 -23.21 -17.91 -4.39
CA ALA A 54 -22.70 -19.06 -3.66
C ALA A 54 -23.63 -19.33 -2.48
N GLY A 55 -24.65 -20.16 -2.72
CA GLY A 55 -25.46 -20.78 -1.68
C GLY A 55 -26.77 -20.07 -1.38
N THR A 56 -27.85 -20.51 -2.03
CA THR A 56 -29.04 -21.04 -1.32
C THR A 56 -29.93 -21.81 -2.31
N ASN A 57 -30.32 -23.00 -1.86
CA ASN A 57 -31.24 -24.00 -2.42
C ASN A 57 -30.61 -25.03 -3.37
#